data_AF-A0A661RUR5-F1
#
_entry.id   AF-A0A661RUR5-F1
#
_cell.length_a   1.000
_cell.length_b   1.000
_cell.length_c   1.000
_cell.angle_alpha   90.00
_cell.angle_beta   90.00
_cell.angle_gamma   90.00
#
_symmetry.space_group_name_H-M   'P 1'
#
loop_
_entity.id
_entity.type
_entity.pdbx_description
1 polymer ?
#
loop_
_entity_poly.entity_id
_entity_poly.type
_entity_poly.pdbx_seq_one_letter_code
_entity_poly.pdbx_strand_id
1 'polypeptide(L)' 'MNQHYDSVTNLVYNAHGSDVTTVIVDGMILVENGKATTLDEKKVMEEVNIRSNKVLNQLKNL' A
#
# COMPACT_ATOMS: atom_id res chain seq x y z
N MET A 1 18.95 0.60 -32.18
CA MET A 1 18.37 0.51 -30.82
C MET A 1 17.92 1.91 -30.43
N ASN A 2 16.64 2.24 -30.60
CA ASN A 2 16.08 3.45 -29.99
C ASN A 2 15.46 3.05 -28.66
N GLN A 3 16.13 3.40 -27.57
CA GLN A 3 15.64 3.27 -26.20
C GLN A 3 14.54 4.30 -25.97
N HIS A 4 13.32 4.00 -26.41
CA HIS A 4 12.14 4.76 -26.01
C HIS A 4 11.64 4.19 -24.68
N TYR A 5 12.13 4.76 -23.57
CA TYR A 5 11.55 4.61 -22.24
C TYR A 5 10.24 5.40 -22.19
N ASP A 6 9.18 4.85 -22.78
CA ASP A 6 7.85 5.44 -22.67
C ASP A 6 7.38 5.39 -21.22
N SER A 7 7.16 6.56 -20.61
CA SER A 7 6.75 6.67 -19.22
C SER A 7 5.38 6.06 -18.96
N VAL A 8 4.48 6.06 -19.95
CA VAL A 8 3.15 5.43 -19.82
C VAL A 8 3.31 3.90 -19.78
N THR A 9 4.06 3.34 -20.71
CA THR A 9 4.41 1.90 -20.69
C THR A 9 5.07 1.51 -19.37
N ASN A 10 6.03 2.32 -18.87
CA ASN A 10 6.67 2.06 -17.58
C ASN A 10 5.68 2.13 -16.41
N LEU A 11 4.76 3.09 -16.40
CA LEU A 11 3.73 3.21 -15.37
C LEU A 11 2.79 2.00 -15.38
N VAL A 12 2.42 1.49 -16.55
CA VAL A 12 1.45 0.38 -16.68
C VAL A 12 2.09 -0.97 -16.37
N TYR A 13 3.31 -1.20 -16.84
CA TYR A 13 3.91 -2.54 -16.81
C TYR A 13 5.01 -2.72 -15.77
N ASN A 14 5.64 -1.64 -15.30
CA ASN A 14 6.81 -1.73 -14.42
C ASN A 14 6.62 -1.07 -13.05
N ALA A 15 5.59 -0.24 -12.85
CA ALA A 15 5.37 0.44 -11.57
C ALA A 15 4.65 -0.45 -10.55
N HIS A 16 5.00 -0.28 -9.29
CA HIS A 16 4.39 -0.91 -8.13
C HIS A 16 3.73 0.14 -7.23
N GLY A 17 2.78 -0.28 -6.39
CA GLY A 17 2.18 0.61 -5.39
C GLY A 17 3.20 1.22 -4.41
N SER A 18 4.33 0.54 -4.19
CA SER A 18 5.45 1.05 -3.38
C SER A 18 6.22 2.19 -4.02
N ASP A 19 6.08 2.42 -5.32
CA ASP A 19 6.76 3.51 -6.03
C ASP A 19 6.05 4.86 -5.82
N VAL A 20 4.85 4.85 -5.24
CA VAL A 20 4.07 6.04 -4.95
C VAL A 20 4.66 6.78 -3.75
N THR A 21 5.09 8.02 -3.96
CA THR A 21 5.64 8.88 -2.89
C THR A 21 4.61 9.84 -2.30
N THR A 22 3.58 10.23 -3.06
CA THR A 22 2.58 11.22 -2.64
C THR A 22 1.18 10.88 -3.15
N VAL A 23 0.18 10.99 -2.28
CA VAL A 23 -1.26 10.86 -2.61
C VAL A 23 -2.00 12.05 -2.04
N ILE A 24 -2.81 12.72 -2.87
CA ILE A 24 -3.62 13.88 -2.49
C ILE A 24 -5.09 13.60 -2.79
N VAL A 25 -5.97 13.81 -1.81
CA VAL A 25 -7.43 13.68 -1.95
C VAL A 25 -8.07 14.92 -1.38
N ASP A 26 -8.91 15.61 -2.16
CA ASP A 26 -9.60 16.84 -1.77
C ASP A 26 -8.67 17.91 -1.16
N GLY A 27 -7.45 18.02 -1.69
CA GLY A 27 -6.43 18.96 -1.21
C GLY A 27 -5.68 18.52 0.05
N MET A 28 -6.00 17.34 0.61
CA MET A 28 -5.29 16.75 1.75
C MET A 28 -4.25 15.74 1.30
N ILE A 29 -3.02 15.86 1.80
CA ILE A 29 -1.95 14.88 1.57
C ILE A 29 -2.22 13.66 2.47
N LEU A 30 -2.48 12.49 1.87
CA LEU A 30 -2.71 11.21 2.57
C LEU A 30 -1.45 10.34 2.67
N VAL A 31 -0.55 10.49 1.71
CA VAL A 31 0.77 9.84 1.68
C VAL A 31 1.81 10.90 1.35
N GLU A 32 2.91 10.92 2.10
CA GLU A 32 4.05 11.81 1.88
C GLU A 32 5.35 11.04 2.10
N ASN A 33 6.31 11.16 1.18
CA ASN A 33 7.56 10.40 1.19
C ASN A 33 7.35 8.89 1.37
N GLY A 34 6.29 8.35 0.76
CA GLY A 34 5.93 6.93 0.83
C GLY A 34 5.33 6.48 2.17
N LYS A 35 4.99 7.42 3.08
CA LYS A 35 4.38 7.12 4.38
C LYS A 35 2.98 7.68 4.48
N ALA A 36 2.06 6.92 5.09
CA ALA A 36 0.73 7.43 5.35
C ALA A 36 0.78 8.57 6.39
N THR A 37 0.12 9.70 6.11
CA THR A 37 0.07 10.87 7.01
C THR A 37 -1.15 10.85 7.94
N THR A 38 -2.13 10.01 7.62
CA THR A 38 -3.46 9.98 8.28
C THR A 38 -3.74 8.68 9.03
N LEU A 39 -2.80 7.72 9.02
CA LEU A 39 -2.95 6.40 9.64
C LEU A 39 -1.75 6.11 10.53
N ASP A 40 -2.01 5.40 11.63
CA ASP A 40 -0.98 4.81 12.48
C ASP A 40 -0.72 3.38 12.00
N GLU A 41 0.28 3.20 11.14
CA GLU A 41 0.61 1.92 10.51
C GLU A 41 0.83 0.81 11.55
N LYS A 42 1.45 1.13 12.69
CA LYS A 42 1.70 0.16 13.74
C LYS A 42 0.40 -0.37 14.33
N LYS A 43 -0.54 0.51 14.68
CA LYS A 43 -1.85 0.10 15.19
C LYS A 43 -2.64 -0.71 14.18
N VAL A 44 -2.58 -0.32 12.90
CA VAL A 44 -3.23 -1.08 11.82
C VAL A 44 -2.68 -2.50 11.75
N MET A 45 -1.35 -2.67 11.79
CA MET A 45 -0.72 -3.99 11.75
C MET A 45 -1.02 -4.84 13.00
N GLU A 46 -1.08 -4.23 14.18
CA GLU A 46 -1.50 -4.92 15.41
C GLU A 46 -2.93 -5.47 15.28
N GLU A 47 -3.86 -4.66 14.78
CA GLU A 47 -5.25 -5.07 14.58
C GLU A 47 -5.39 -6.16 13.51
N VAL A 48 -4.61 -6.08 12.42
CA VAL A 48 -4.54 -7.14 11.40
C VAL A 48 -4.11 -8.47 12.02
N ASN A 49 -3.08 -8.47 12.87
CA ASN A 49 -2.63 -9.68 13.54
C ASN A 49 -3.71 -10.29 14.46
N ILE A 50 -4.40 -9.44 15.25
CA ILE A 50 -5.49 -9.89 16.12
C ILE A 50 -6.60 -10.58 15.31
N ARG A 51 -7.04 -9.93 14.22
CA ARG A 51 -8.11 -10.45 13.35
C ARG A 51 -7.68 -11.73 12.63
N SER A 52 -6.44 -11.79 12.16
CA SER A 52 -5.89 -12.96 11.48
C SER A 52 -5.85 -14.17 12.41
N ASN A 53 -5.40 -13.99 13.65
CA ASN A 53 -5.41 -15.06 14.65
C ASN A 53 -6.81 -15.56 14.98
N LYS A 54 -7.81 -14.66 15.02
CA LYS A 54 -9.21 -15.06 15.21
C LYS A 54 -9.70 -16.00 14.11
N VAL A 55 -9.44 -15.64 12.85
CA VAL A 55 -9.82 -16.48 11.68
C VAL A 55 -9.10 -17.82 11.74
N LEU A 56 -7.79 -17.83 12.01
CA LEU A 56 -7.00 -19.06 12.13
C LEU A 56 -7.52 -19.99 13.24
N ASN A 57 -7.91 -19.43 14.38
CA ASN A 57 -8.45 -20.23 15.49
C ASN A 57 -9.82 -20.81 15.18
N GLN A 58 -10.65 -20.13 14.39
CA GLN A 58 -11.93 -20.68 13.93
C GLN A 58 -11.72 -21.88 12.99
N LEU A 59 -10.72 -21.81 12.11
CA LEU A 59 -10.40 -22.92 11.20
C LEU A 59 -9.81 -24.14 11.93
N LYS A 60 -9.11 -23.95 13.04
CA LYS A 60 -8.53 -25.05 13.85
C LYS A 60 -9.58 -25.86 14.64
N ASN A 61 -10.78 -25.30 14.82
CA ASN A 61 -11.87 -25.92 15.56
C ASN A 61 -12.90 -26.61 14.62
N LEU A 62 -12.63 -26.62 13.32
CA LEU A 62 -13.29 -27.45 12.31
C LEU A 62 -12.55 -28.78 12.18
#